data_AF-A0A2D5PTH7-F1
#
_entry.id   AF-A0A2D5PTH7-F1
#
_cell.length_a   1.000
_cell.length_b   1.000
_cell.length_c   1.000
_cell.angle_alpha   90.00
_cell.angle_beta   90.00
_cell.angle_gamma   90.00
#
_symmetry.space_group_name_H-M   'P 1'
#
loop_
_entity.id
_entity.type
_entity.pdbx_description
1 polymer ?
#
loop_
_entity_poly.entity_id
_entity_poly.type
_entity_poly.pdbx_seq_one_letter_code
_entity_poly.pdbx_strand_id
1 'polypeptide(L)' 'TFYYHKKYNGFLIALIIILPKLTTSFFKTIFYLLICNKNKRDIYFHRLSGIFNSILGKKSWHRPALD' A
#
# COMPACT_ATOMS: atom_id res chain seq x y z
N THR A 1 1.56 6.08 7.27
CA THR A 1 0.79 7.34 7.13
C THR A 1 -0.64 7.21 7.58
N PHE A 2 -1.35 6.13 7.23
CA PHE A 2 -2.76 5.95 7.62
C PHE A 2 -3.00 6.04 9.13
N TYR A 3 -2.19 5.37 9.96
CA TYR A 3 -2.32 5.43 11.44
C TYR A 3 -2.24 6.85 12.01
N TYR A 4 -1.36 7.71 11.46
CA TYR A 4 -1.24 9.10 11.88
C TYR A 4 -2.52 9.88 11.55
N HIS A 5 -2.97 9.83 10.30
CA HIS A 5 -4.20 10.52 9.90
C HIS A 5 -5.44 9.97 10.61
N LYS A 6 -5.49 8.66 10.87
CA LYS A 6 -6.58 8.04 11.63
C LYS A 6 -6.62 8.59 13.07
N LYS A 7 -5.47 8.81 13.69
CA LYS A 7 -5.37 9.32 15.06
C LYS A 7 -5.79 10.79 15.19
N TYR A 8 -5.37 11.65 14.25
CA TYR A 8 -5.54 13.10 14.38
C TYR A 8 -6.71 13.68 13.57
N ASN A 9 -7.03 13.09 12.42
CA ASN A 9 -8.00 13.65 11.48
C ASN A 9 -9.26 12.75 11.34
N GLY A 10 -9.34 11.65 12.09
CA GLY A 10 -10.43 10.68 11.97
C GLY A 10 -10.30 9.73 10.78
N PHE A 11 -11.12 8.68 10.79
CA PHE A 11 -11.00 7.56 9.85
C PHE A 11 -11.33 7.94 8.39
N LEU A 12 -12.40 8.72 8.18
CA LEU A 12 -12.85 9.09 6.83
C LEU A 12 -11.82 9.95 6.09
N ILE A 13 -11.28 10.97 6.76
CA ILE A 13 -10.25 11.84 6.19
C ILE A 13 -8.95 11.05 5.94
N ALA A 14 -8.58 10.16 6.86
CA ALA A 14 -7.43 9.27 6.65
C ALA A 14 -7.60 8.37 5.41
N LEU A 15 -8.82 7.89 5.15
CA LEU A 15 -9.13 7.05 4.00
C LEU A 15 -9.05 7.85 2.69
N ILE A 16 -9.56 9.08 2.66
CA ILE A 16 -9.45 9.98 1.50
C ILE A 16 -7.98 10.30 1.19
N ILE A 17 -7.15 10.52 2.21
CA ILE A 17 -5.70 10.80 2.04
C ILE A 17 -4.93 9.56 1.55
N ILE A 18 -5.33 8.36 1.97
CA ILE A 18 -4.64 7.11 1.60
C ILE A 18 -5.05 6.60 0.22
N LEU A 19 -6.27 6.91 -0.23
CA LEU A 19 -6.82 6.52 -1.53
C LEU A 19 -5.88 6.80 -2.72
N PRO A 20 -5.33 8.02 -2.92
CA PRO A 20 -4.41 8.27 -4.04
C PRO A 20 -3.11 7.45 -3.95
N LYS A 21 -2.63 7.11 -2.75
CA LYS A 21 -1.45 6.24 -2.56
C LYS A 21 -1.77 4.78 -2.86
N LEU A 22 -2.98 4.33 -2.53
CA LEU A 22 -3.48 3.00 -2.85
C LEU A 22 -3.60 2.84 -4.37
N THR A 23 -4.27 3.77 -5.05
CA THR A 23 -4.48 3.73 -6.50
C THR A 23 -3.16 3.78 -7.26
N THR A 24 -2.24 4.67 -6.88
CA THR A 24 -0.91 4.74 -7.51
C THR A 24 -0.14 3.42 -7.39
N SER A 25 -0.19 2.77 -6.20
CA SER A 25 0.49 1.49 -5.99
C SER A 25 -0.18 0.35 -6.77
N PHE A 26 -1.50 0.40 -6.91
CA PHE A 26 -2.27 -0.56 -7.71
C PHE A 26 -1.92 -0.46 -9.20
N PHE A 27 -1.92 0.76 -9.77
CA PHE A 27 -1.52 0.97 -11.16
C PHE A 27 -0.07 0.54 -11.42
N LYS A 28 0.86 0.83 -10.50
CA LYS A 28 2.25 0.34 -10.63
C LYS A 28 2.33 -1.18 -10.60
N THR A 29 1.55 -1.84 -9.75
CA THR A 29 1.51 -3.30 -9.70
C THR A 29 1.03 -3.87 -11.04
N ILE A 30 -0.02 -3.30 -11.64
CA ILE A 30 -0.52 -3.69 -12.97
C ILE A 30 0.55 -3.41 -14.05
N PHE A 31 1.20 -2.26 -14.02
CA PHE A 31 2.23 -1.91 -15.00
C PHE A 31 3.41 -2.87 -14.99
N TYR A 32 3.93 -3.25 -13.81
CA TYR A 32 5.02 -4.22 -13.70
C TYR A 32 4.57 -5.67 -13.95
N LEU A 33 3.28 -5.96 -13.78
CA LEU A 33 2.69 -7.23 -14.22
C LEU A 33 2.72 -7.33 -15.75
N LEU A 34 2.33 -6.27 -16.46
CA LEU A 34 2.35 -6.23 -17.95
C LEU A 34 3.76 -6.32 -18.52
N ILE A 35 4.75 -5.70 -17.86
CA ILE A 35 6.17 -5.73 -18.26
C ILE A 35 6.87 -7.04 -17.80
N CYS A 36 6.17 -7.94 -17.11
CA CYS A 36 6.72 -9.19 -16.56
C CYS A 36 7.95 -8.98 -15.65
N ASN A 37 8.09 -7.79 -15.04
CA ASN A 37 9.18 -7.51 -14.11
C ASN A 37 8.80 -8.00 -12.71
N LYS A 38 9.16 -9.26 -12.42
CA LYS A 38 8.80 -9.97 -11.18
C LYS A 38 9.25 -9.22 -9.92
N ASN A 39 10.50 -8.73 -9.89
CA ASN A 39 11.06 -8.05 -8.71
C ASN A 39 10.27 -6.78 -8.38
N LYS A 40 10.08 -5.90 -9.37
CA LYS A 40 9.32 -4.65 -9.14
C LYS A 40 7.86 -4.94 -8.83
N ARG A 41 7.24 -5.89 -9.53
CA ARG A 41 5.87 -6.32 -9.25
C ARG A 41 5.70 -6.72 -7.78
N ASP A 42 6.58 -7.56 -7.25
CA ASP A 42 6.48 -8.06 -5.89
C ASP A 42 6.69 -6.94 -4.86
N ILE A 43 7.61 -6.00 -5.11
CA ILE A 43 7.79 -4.79 -4.29
C ILE A 43 6.49 -3.96 -4.21
N TYR A 44 5.86 -3.68 -5.34
CA TYR A 44 4.62 -2.90 -5.36
C TYR A 44 3.41 -3.68 -4.81
N PHE A 45 3.38 -5.00 -4.99
CA PHE A 45 2.37 -5.89 -4.41
C PHE A 45 2.44 -5.91 -2.88
N HIS A 46 3.63 -6.08 -2.29
CA HIS A 46 3.82 -6.00 -0.85
C HIS A 46 3.48 -4.61 -0.30
N ARG A 47 3.79 -3.54 -1.04
CA ARG A 47 3.42 -2.16 -0.67
C ARG A 47 1.91 -1.97 -0.63
N LEU A 48 1.18 -2.50 -1.61
CA LEU A 48 -0.28 -2.47 -1.65
C LEU A 48 -0.89 -3.27 -0.49
N SER A 49 -0.39 -4.48 -0.23
CA SER A 49 -0.80 -5.30 0.92
C SER A 49 -0.55 -4.60 2.26
N GLY A 50 0.57 -3.89 2.40
CA GLY A 50 0.87 -3.09 3.59
C GLY A 50 -0.14 -1.95 3.82
N ILE A 51 -0.53 -1.25 2.75
CA ILE A 51 -1.56 -0.19 2.84
C ILE A 51 -2.92 -0.81 3.21
N PHE A 52 -3.30 -1.92 2.59
CA PHE A 52 -4.55 -2.64 2.91
C PHE A 52 -4.60 -3.10 4.37
N ASN A 53 -3.54 -3.73 4.87
CA ASN A 53 -3.44 -4.12 6.27
C ASN A 53 -3.54 -2.92 7.22
N SER A 54 -2.95 -1.80 6.85
CA SER A 54 -3.05 -0.57 7.64
C SER A 54 -4.49 -0.03 7.72
N ILE A 55 -5.26 -0.10 6.63
CA ILE A 55 -6.67 0.30 6.59
C ILE A 55 -7.51 -0.65 7.47
N LEU A 56 -7.24 -1.95 7.40
CA LEU A 56 -7.87 -2.98 8.24
C LEU A 56 -7.46 -2.90 9.73
N GLY A 57 -6.51 -2.04 10.09
CA GLY A 57 -5.98 -1.92 11.45
C GLY A 57 -5.11 -3.11 11.89
N LYS A 58 -4.64 -3.93 10.93
CA LYS A 58 -3.73 -5.05 11.19
C LYS A 58 -2.28 -4.57 11.24
N LYS A 59 -1.48 -5.17 12.12
CA LYS A 59 -0.04 -4.93 12.21
C LYS A 59 0.68 -5.43 10.95
N SER A 60 1.71 -4.71 10.51
CA SER A 60 2.60 -5.18 9.44
C SER A 60 3.40 -6.37 9.94
N TRP A 61 3.29 -7.52 9.27
CA TRP A 61 3.94 -8.76 9.69
C TRP A 61 5.22 -9.08 8.90
N HIS A 62 5.24 -8.79 7.60
CA HIS A 62 6.26 -9.31 6.69
C HIS A 62 6.95 -8.18 5.92
N ARG A 63 8.29 -8.17 5.98
CA ARG A 63 9.15 -7.27 5.21
C ARG A 63 9.93 -8.11 4.20
N PRO A 64 9.70 -7.95 2.89
CA PRO A 64 10.44 -8.69 1.87
C PRO A 64 11.89 -8.20 1.77
N ALA A 65 12.85 -9.11 1.56
CA ALA A 65 14.26 -8.82 1.32
C ALA A 65 14.53 -8.55 -0.18
N LEU A 66 13.68 -7.70 -0.77
CA LEU A 66 13.80 -7.27 -2.17
C LEU A 66 14.41 -5.87 -2.16
N ASP A 67 15.73 -5.78 -2.41
CA ASP A 67 16.45 -4.53 -2.67
C ASP A 67 16.29 -4.09 -4.13
#